data_AF-A0A9K3D122-F1
#
_entry.id   AF-A0A9K3D122-F1
#
_cell.length_a   1.000
_cell.length_b   1.000
_cell.length_c   1.000
_cell.angle_alpha   90.00
_cell.angle_beta   90.00
_cell.angle_gamma   90.00
#
_symmetry.space_group_name_H-M   'P 1'
#
loop_
_entity.id
_entity.type
_entity.pdbx_description
1 polymer ?
#
loop_
_entity_poly.entity_id
_entity_poly.type
_entity_poly.pdbx_seq_one_letter_code
_entity_poly.pdbx_strand_id
1 'polypeptide(L)'
;MIRLGRQYVETVLFETLMSRVHMLTTNREATIAFAKPLFALLGLDKGCDLSTKSVQRSILGLVNANEYELQATDAVAKGASTAPYSVSSYPCPYCASINTIGGAQTETEEDSATEDGSSSSTVPTCHNCRSPLDLDAIEALLISTVQAASKHMAMANCTCTHCNRTREDNLSVVCQCHNKYAQRDRASKMATCKGIQALAVRLDMPMLQDVCAYVLGE
;
A
#
# COMPACT_ATOMS: atom_id res chain seq x y z
N MET A 1 37.11 38.66 -15.15
CA MET A 1 36.47 37.52 -15.84
C MET A 1 35.82 36.54 -14.85
N ILE A 2 34.93 37.00 -13.95
CA ILE A 2 34.23 36.12 -12.97
C ILE A 2 32.74 36.53 -12.87
N ARG A 3 32.11 36.85 -14.00
CA ARG A 3 30.67 37.20 -14.03
C ARG A 3 29.82 36.32 -14.94
N LEU A 4 30.41 35.35 -15.65
CA LEU A 4 29.70 34.48 -16.59
C LEU A 4 29.38 33.08 -16.04
N GLY A 5 29.92 32.70 -14.86
CA GLY A 5 29.69 31.38 -14.27
C GLY A 5 28.45 31.25 -13.37
N ARG A 6 27.80 32.36 -12.99
CA ARG A 6 26.65 32.34 -12.06
C ARG A 6 25.30 32.19 -12.76
N GLN A 7 25.18 32.74 -13.98
CA GLN A 7 23.93 32.66 -14.77
C GLN A 7 23.69 31.27 -15.37
N TYR A 8 24.75 30.53 -15.75
CA TYR A 8 24.62 29.20 -16.34
C TYR A 8 24.21 28.11 -15.33
N VAL A 9 24.59 28.27 -14.07
CA VAL A 9 24.19 27.34 -13.00
C VAL A 9 22.74 27.56 -12.61
N GLU A 10 22.26 28.81 -12.61
CA GLU A 10 20.84 29.11 -12.38
C GLU A 10 19.95 28.58 -13.48
N THR A 11 20.28 28.73 -14.77
CA THR A 11 19.40 28.27 -15.87
C THR A 11 19.33 26.75 -16.00
N VAL A 12 20.44 26.02 -15.84
CA VAL A 12 20.46 24.55 -15.94
C VAL A 12 19.84 23.90 -14.69
N LEU A 13 20.04 24.49 -13.49
CA LEU A 13 19.30 24.07 -12.30
C LEU A 13 17.82 24.37 -12.45
N PHE A 14 17.42 25.49 -13.07
CA PHE A 14 16.01 25.81 -13.25
C PHE A 14 15.33 24.89 -14.28
N GLU A 15 15.98 24.49 -15.37
CA GLU A 15 15.39 23.53 -16.33
C GLU A 15 15.32 22.10 -15.78
N THR A 16 16.34 21.67 -15.03
CA THR A 16 16.33 20.37 -14.33
C THR A 16 15.38 20.36 -13.14
N LEU A 17 15.24 21.48 -12.43
CA LEU A 17 14.21 21.68 -11.41
C LEU A 17 12.83 21.74 -12.03
N MET A 18 12.62 22.40 -13.17
CA MET A 18 11.30 22.48 -13.81
C MET A 18 10.84 21.13 -14.36
N SER A 19 11.75 20.32 -14.93
CA SER A 19 11.43 18.93 -15.31
C SER A 19 11.13 18.05 -14.09
N ARG A 20 11.85 18.25 -12.97
CA ARG A 20 11.59 17.52 -11.71
C ARG A 20 10.36 18.03 -10.94
N VAL A 21 10.04 19.32 -11.04
CA VAL A 21 8.83 19.94 -10.52
C VAL A 21 7.62 19.48 -11.33
N HIS A 22 7.79 19.25 -12.64
CA HIS A 22 6.74 18.60 -13.42
C HIS A 22 6.49 17.16 -12.96
N MET A 23 7.54 16.40 -12.63
CA MET A 23 7.43 15.09 -11.97
C MET A 23 6.74 15.15 -10.59
N LEU A 24 6.99 16.21 -9.81
CA LEU A 24 6.34 16.44 -8.51
C LEU A 24 4.86 16.87 -8.66
N THR A 25 4.49 17.53 -9.75
CA THR A 25 3.09 17.89 -10.06
C THR A 25 2.32 16.76 -10.72
N THR A 26 2.98 15.85 -11.45
CA THR A 26 2.35 14.62 -11.98
C THR A 26 2.14 13.58 -10.88
N ASN A 27 3.07 13.45 -9.92
CA ASN A 27 2.95 12.54 -8.77
C ASN A 27 2.62 13.29 -7.48
N ARG A 28 1.46 13.96 -7.47
CA ARG A 28 0.94 14.72 -6.32
C ARG A 28 0.97 13.92 -5.02
N GLU A 29 0.63 12.64 -5.07
CA GLU A 29 0.59 11.75 -3.90
C GLU A 29 1.98 11.44 -3.32
N ALA A 30 2.98 11.22 -4.18
CA ALA A 30 4.36 10.94 -3.76
C ALA A 30 5.02 12.18 -3.10
N THR A 31 4.74 13.37 -3.64
CA THR A 31 5.24 14.63 -3.08
C THR A 31 4.65 14.89 -1.68
N ILE A 32 3.35 14.62 -1.50
CA ILE A 32 2.69 14.72 -0.20
C ILE A 32 3.27 13.68 0.79
N ALA A 33 3.55 12.45 0.33
CA ALA A 33 4.15 11.40 1.15
C ALA A 33 5.56 11.75 1.64
N PHE A 34 6.36 12.43 0.81
CA PHE A 34 7.69 12.93 1.20
C PHE A 34 7.63 14.14 2.15
N ALA A 35 6.68 15.05 1.92
CA ALA A 35 6.57 16.27 2.71
C ALA A 35 6.14 16.00 4.17
N LYS A 36 5.35 14.95 4.41
CA LYS A 36 4.88 14.56 5.76
C LYS A 36 5.99 14.31 6.79
N PRO A 37 6.95 13.39 6.58
CA PRO A 37 8.03 13.18 7.53
C PRO A 37 8.90 14.42 7.70
N LEU A 38 9.05 15.23 6.64
CA LEU A 38 9.81 16.48 6.68
C LEU A 38 9.13 17.51 7.59
N PHE A 39 7.80 17.67 7.50
CA PHE A 39 7.04 18.51 8.43
C PHE A 39 6.99 17.97 9.85
N ALA A 40 6.94 16.65 10.03
CA ALA A 40 7.03 16.03 11.35
C ALA A 40 8.39 16.29 12.02
N LEU A 41 9.49 16.25 11.25
CA LEU A 41 10.83 16.57 11.74
C LEU A 41 10.98 18.06 12.04
N LEU A 42 10.48 18.94 11.17
CA LEU A 42 10.51 20.39 11.39
C LEU A 42 9.64 20.82 12.57
N GLY A 43 8.55 20.09 12.86
CA GLY A 43 7.69 20.35 14.02
C GLY A 43 8.27 19.92 15.38
N LEU A 44 9.40 19.20 15.39
CA LEU A 44 10.10 18.84 16.64
C LEU A 44 10.96 20.00 17.18
N ASP A 45 11.31 20.98 16.33
CA ASP A 45 12.12 22.13 16.72
C ASP A 45 11.26 23.30 17.21
N LYS A 46 11.16 23.45 18.53
CA LYS A 46 10.38 24.50 19.22
C LYS A 46 10.90 25.92 18.99
N GLY A 47 12.09 26.08 18.39
CA GLY A 47 12.66 27.40 18.09
C GLY A 47 12.15 28.03 16.78
N CYS A 48 11.49 27.24 15.91
CA CYS A 48 11.27 27.62 14.51
C CYS A 48 9.79 27.64 14.06
N ASP A 49 8.82 27.65 14.98
CA ASP A 49 7.38 27.46 14.68
C ASP A 49 6.76 28.41 13.65
N LEU A 50 7.27 29.64 13.54
CA LEU A 50 6.78 30.63 12.57
C LEU A 50 7.36 30.41 11.16
N SER A 51 8.63 30.00 11.10
CA SER A 51 9.33 29.69 9.85
C SER A 51 8.79 28.40 9.24
N THR A 52 8.56 27.38 10.07
CA THR A 52 8.04 26.07 9.63
C THR A 52 6.65 26.18 9.01
N LYS A 53 5.75 26.99 9.58
CA LYS A 53 4.43 27.26 8.97
C LYS A 53 4.51 28.03 7.65
N SER A 54 5.47 28.93 7.50
CA SER A 54 5.69 29.66 6.24
C SER A 54 6.23 28.75 5.13
N VAL A 55 7.20 27.89 5.48
CA VAL A 55 7.76 26.88 4.59
C VAL A 55 6.72 25.83 4.21
N GLN A 56 5.91 25.38 5.17
CA GLN A 56 4.82 24.44 4.94
C GLN A 56 3.81 24.99 3.93
N ARG A 57 3.36 26.23 4.10
CA ARG A 57 2.45 26.88 3.13
C ARG A 57 3.08 27.09 1.76
N SER A 58 4.38 27.41 1.71
CA SER A 58 5.11 27.57 0.45
C SER A 58 5.21 26.24 -0.31
N ILE A 59 5.56 25.15 0.38
CA ILE A 59 5.66 23.81 -0.23
C ILE A 59 4.28 23.30 -0.65
N LEU A 60 3.25 23.50 0.17
CA LEU A 60 1.88 23.14 -0.17
C LEU A 60 1.32 23.96 -1.34
N GLY A 61 1.66 25.25 -1.40
CA GLY A 61 1.33 26.12 -2.52
C GLY A 61 1.99 25.71 -3.84
N LEU A 62 3.22 25.16 -3.80
CA LEU A 62 3.89 24.63 -4.99
C LEU A 62 3.25 23.34 -5.53
N VAL A 63 2.60 22.56 -4.66
CA VAL A 63 1.95 21.28 -5.00
C VAL A 63 0.45 21.46 -5.27
N ASN A 64 -0.07 22.69 -5.18
CA ASN A 64 -1.51 23.00 -5.18
C ASN A 64 -2.29 22.11 -4.20
N ALA A 65 -1.66 21.75 -3.07
CA ALA A 65 -2.25 20.87 -2.08
C ALA A 65 -2.68 21.66 -0.85
N ASN A 66 -3.84 21.33 -0.29
CA ASN A 66 -4.32 21.97 0.93
C ASN A 66 -3.85 21.20 2.17
N GLU A 67 -3.75 21.87 3.32
CA GLU A 67 -3.45 21.23 4.62
C GLU A 67 -4.44 20.09 4.96
N TYR A 68 -5.66 20.16 4.42
CA TYR A 68 -6.68 19.12 4.53
C TYR A 68 -6.37 17.85 3.70
N GLU A 69 -5.58 17.94 2.64
CA GLU A 69 -5.21 16.79 1.79
C GLU A 69 -4.02 16.00 2.37
N LEU A 70 -3.18 16.67 3.16
CA LEU A 70 -2.21 15.99 4.04
C LEU A 70 -2.93 15.06 5.03
N GLN A 71 -4.07 15.48 5.56
CA GLN A 71 -4.91 14.67 6.46
C GLN A 71 -5.79 13.67 5.70
N ALA A 72 -6.27 14.04 4.50
CA ALA A 72 -7.06 13.15 3.65
C ALA A 72 -6.22 11.98 3.15
N THR A 73 -4.93 12.16 2.86
CA THR A 73 -4.03 11.03 2.55
C THR A 73 -3.82 10.09 3.74
N ASP A 74 -4.00 10.54 4.98
CA ASP A 74 -4.06 9.64 6.15
C ASP A 74 -5.40 8.90 6.22
N ALA A 75 -6.49 9.53 5.79
CA ALA A 75 -7.82 8.91 5.68
C ALA A 75 -7.94 7.99 4.46
N VAL A 76 -7.22 8.25 3.37
CA VAL A 76 -7.08 7.38 2.19
C VAL A 76 -6.09 6.26 2.51
N ALA A 77 -5.00 6.49 3.25
CA ALA A 77 -4.19 5.40 3.81
C ALA A 77 -4.96 4.54 4.83
N LYS A 78 -6.01 5.08 5.47
CA LYS A 78 -6.89 4.36 6.41
C LYS A 78 -8.22 3.89 5.79
N GLY A 79 -8.55 4.31 4.56
CA GLY A 79 -9.91 4.25 4.00
C GLY A 79 -9.99 3.97 2.49
N ALA A 80 -8.89 4.09 1.74
CA ALA A 80 -8.69 3.32 0.51
C ALA A 80 -8.18 1.94 0.93
N SER A 81 -9.14 1.01 1.04
CA SER A 81 -8.92 -0.36 1.47
C SER A 81 -8.17 -1.18 0.42
N THR A 82 -6.90 -0.90 0.19
CA THR A 82 -5.99 -1.82 -0.51
C THR A 82 -4.57 -1.44 -0.16
N ALA A 83 -4.19 -1.60 1.11
CA ALA A 83 -2.77 -1.79 1.40
C ALA A 83 -2.30 -2.95 0.51
N PRO A 84 -1.24 -2.80 -0.30
CA PRO A 84 -0.81 -3.84 -1.22
C PRO A 84 -0.51 -5.09 -0.40
N TYR A 85 -1.34 -6.10 -0.57
CA TYR A 85 -1.14 -7.35 0.13
C TYR A 85 0.14 -7.97 -0.40
N SER A 86 1.12 -8.18 0.47
CA SER A 86 2.38 -8.79 0.09
C SER A 86 2.56 -10.11 0.83
N VAL A 87 2.85 -11.16 0.07
CA VAL A 87 3.26 -12.46 0.57
C VAL A 87 4.77 -12.48 0.61
N SER A 88 5.36 -12.32 1.79
CA SER A 88 6.81 -12.21 1.99
C SER A 88 7.56 -13.54 2.09
N SER A 89 6.90 -14.68 1.80
CA SER A 89 7.42 -16.01 2.14
C SER A 89 7.35 -17.05 1.00
N TYR A 90 7.49 -16.65 -0.26
CA TYR A 90 7.48 -17.61 -1.37
C TYR A 90 8.91 -18.09 -1.71
N PRO A 91 9.25 -19.38 -1.53
CA PRO A 91 10.58 -19.90 -1.87
C PRO A 91 10.74 -20.10 -3.37
N CYS A 92 11.85 -19.61 -3.94
CA CYS A 92 12.19 -19.89 -5.34
C CYS A 92 12.61 -21.37 -5.53
N PRO A 93 12.08 -22.09 -6.53
CA PRO A 93 12.48 -23.47 -6.79
C PRO A 93 13.94 -23.61 -7.27
N TYR A 94 14.52 -22.55 -7.84
CA TYR A 94 15.87 -22.60 -8.42
C TYR A 94 16.99 -22.21 -7.44
N CYS A 95 16.78 -21.17 -6.62
CA CYS A 95 17.82 -20.65 -5.73
C CYS A 95 17.45 -20.68 -4.24
N ALA A 96 16.28 -21.21 -3.89
CA ALA A 96 15.74 -21.28 -2.52
C ALA A 96 15.65 -19.92 -1.79
N SER A 97 15.80 -18.80 -2.50
CA SER A 97 15.62 -17.47 -1.90
C SER A 97 14.15 -17.21 -1.63
N ILE A 98 13.87 -16.54 -0.52
CA ILE A 98 12.52 -16.13 -0.15
C ILE A 98 12.17 -14.83 -0.91
N ASN A 99 11.13 -14.88 -1.73
CA ASN A 99 10.64 -13.74 -2.49
C ASN A 99 9.39 -13.15 -1.83
N THR A 100 9.26 -11.82 -1.96
CA THR A 100 8.04 -11.10 -1.59
C THR A 100 7.21 -10.84 -2.86
N ILE A 101 6.03 -11.44 -2.93
CA ILE A 101 5.09 -11.30 -4.04
C ILE A 101 4.01 -10.31 -3.62
N GLY A 102 3.64 -9.37 -4.48
CA GLY A 102 2.43 -8.57 -4.26
C GLY A 102 2.64 -7.21 -3.58
N GLY A 103 3.87 -6.81 -3.28
CA GLY A 103 4.14 -5.41 -2.93
C GLY A 103 3.65 -4.44 -4.02
N ALA A 104 3.50 -3.16 -3.65
CA ALA A 104 3.67 -2.07 -4.60
C ALA A 104 5.10 -2.24 -5.13
N GLN A 105 5.25 -3.04 -6.17
CA GLN A 105 6.50 -3.16 -6.87
C GLN A 105 6.74 -1.75 -7.40
N THR A 106 7.70 -1.07 -6.78
CA THR A 106 8.59 -0.20 -7.52
C THR A 106 9.05 -1.04 -8.71
N GLU A 107 8.38 -0.85 -9.83
CA GLU A 107 8.99 -0.71 -11.14
C GLU A 107 10.51 -1.00 -11.07
N THR A 108 10.88 -2.28 -11.09
CA THR A 108 11.97 -2.68 -11.97
C THR A 108 11.36 -2.74 -13.36
N GLU A 109 10.93 -1.57 -13.84
CA GLU A 109 10.79 -1.23 -15.24
C GLU A 109 12.22 -1.08 -15.78
N GLU A 110 12.92 -2.20 -15.92
CA GLU A 110 13.97 -2.28 -16.92
C GLU A 110 13.44 -3.22 -17.99
N ASP A 111 13.04 -2.60 -19.09
CA ASP A 111 12.74 -3.16 -20.39
C ASP A 111 11.56 -4.14 -20.50
N SER A 112 10.40 -3.61 -20.89
CA SER A 112 9.62 -4.10 -22.05
C SER A 112 8.39 -3.20 -22.29
N ALA A 113 8.60 -1.91 -22.57
CA ALA A 113 7.60 -1.12 -23.28
C ALA A 113 7.67 -1.50 -24.76
N THR A 114 7.00 -2.59 -25.15
CA THR A 114 6.61 -2.78 -26.55
C THR A 114 5.46 -1.82 -26.85
N GLU A 115 5.60 -1.01 -27.90
CA GLU A 115 4.66 0.04 -28.37
C GLU A 115 3.28 -0.47 -28.83
N ASP A 116 2.89 -1.69 -28.47
CA ASP A 116 1.57 -2.23 -28.77
C ASP A 116 0.80 -2.35 -27.46
N GLY A 117 -0.36 -1.67 -27.39
CA GLY A 117 -1.25 -1.57 -26.23
C GLY A 117 -1.91 -2.89 -25.81
N SER A 118 -1.11 -3.92 -25.58
CA SER A 118 -1.47 -5.16 -24.91
C SER A 118 -0.92 -5.07 -23.49
N SER A 119 -1.80 -5.10 -22.50
CA SER A 119 -1.45 -5.33 -21.10
C SER A 119 -0.71 -6.66 -21.00
N SER A 120 0.62 -6.64 -21.06
CA SER A 120 1.44 -7.82 -20.89
C SER A 120 1.42 -8.18 -19.40
N SER A 121 0.84 -9.33 -19.07
CA SER A 121 0.96 -9.93 -17.76
C SER A 121 2.46 -10.15 -17.48
N THR A 122 3.07 -9.28 -16.68
CA THR A 122 4.48 -9.41 -16.34
C THR A 122 4.63 -10.61 -15.42
N VAL A 123 5.14 -11.71 -15.98
CA VAL A 123 5.42 -12.92 -15.20
C VAL A 123 6.40 -12.53 -14.09
N PRO A 124 6.05 -12.72 -12.80
CA PRO A 124 6.92 -12.34 -11.71
C PRO A 124 8.21 -13.18 -11.77
N THR A 125 9.35 -12.51 -11.59
CA THR A 125 10.67 -13.16 -11.58
C THR A 125 11.29 -13.13 -10.18
N CYS A 126 12.13 -14.11 -9.88
CA CYS A 126 12.85 -14.16 -8.61
C CYS A 126 13.84 -12.99 -8.50
N HIS A 127 13.85 -12.29 -7.36
CA HIS A 127 14.76 -11.17 -7.13
C HIS A 127 16.25 -11.57 -7.20
N ASN A 128 16.59 -12.80 -6.79
CA ASN A 128 17.98 -13.27 -6.72
C ASN A 128 18.50 -13.87 -8.03
N CYS A 129 17.72 -14.76 -8.67
CA CYS A 129 18.17 -15.50 -9.85
C CYS A 129 17.44 -15.14 -11.15
N ARG A 130 16.47 -14.21 -11.10
CA ARG A 130 15.62 -13.77 -12.21
C ARG A 130 14.86 -14.90 -12.94
N SER A 131 14.83 -16.10 -12.37
CA SER A 131 14.02 -17.20 -12.90
C SER A 131 12.54 -16.83 -12.84
N PRO A 132 11.73 -17.23 -13.83
CA PRO A 132 10.28 -17.08 -13.75
C PRO A 132 9.75 -17.84 -12.52
N LEU A 133 8.87 -17.19 -11.76
CA LEU A 133 8.16 -17.83 -10.67
C LEU A 133 6.96 -18.59 -11.23
N ASP A 134 6.66 -19.74 -10.63
CA ASP A 134 5.51 -20.56 -11.01
C ASP A 134 4.21 -19.91 -10.51
N LEU A 135 3.45 -19.35 -11.45
CA LEU A 135 2.19 -18.66 -11.18
C LEU A 135 1.15 -19.60 -10.58
N ASP A 136 1.08 -20.86 -11.00
CA ASP A 136 0.12 -21.84 -10.50
C ASP A 136 0.40 -22.17 -9.03
N ALA A 137 1.67 -22.31 -8.68
CA ALA A 137 2.09 -22.51 -7.29
C ALA A 137 1.81 -21.27 -6.41
N ILE A 138 1.97 -20.06 -6.97
CA ILE A 138 1.61 -18.82 -6.27
C ILE A 138 0.10 -18.74 -6.07
N GLU A 139 -0.68 -19.06 -7.10
CA GLU A 139 -2.14 -19.06 -7.07
C GLU A 139 -2.65 -20.04 -6.01
N ALA A 140 -2.15 -21.28 -6.00
CA ALA A 140 -2.50 -22.28 -5.00
C ALA A 140 -2.17 -21.82 -3.56
N LEU A 141 -1.03 -21.15 -3.38
CA LEU A 141 -0.66 -20.57 -2.08
C LEU A 141 -1.64 -19.46 -1.67
N LEU A 142 -1.99 -18.55 -2.58
CA LEU A 142 -2.94 -17.46 -2.31
C LEU A 142 -4.36 -18.00 -2.02
N ILE A 143 -4.79 -19.05 -2.73
CA ILE A 143 -6.06 -19.73 -2.43
C ILE A 143 -6.03 -20.30 -1.00
N SER A 144 -4.93 -20.95 -0.61
CA SER A 144 -4.79 -21.50 0.73
C SER A 144 -4.84 -20.42 1.83
N THR A 145 -4.28 -19.22 1.58
CA THR A 145 -4.33 -18.11 2.54
C THR A 145 -5.71 -17.51 2.64
N VAL A 146 -6.45 -17.36 1.54
CA VAL A 146 -7.85 -16.93 1.54
C VAL A 146 -8.73 -17.94 2.29
N GLN A 147 -8.56 -19.23 2.03
CA GLN A 147 -9.27 -20.29 2.74
C GLN A 147 -8.97 -20.26 4.24
N ALA A 148 -7.71 -20.12 4.64
CA ALA A 148 -7.33 -19.99 6.05
C ALA A 148 -7.94 -18.74 6.70
N ALA A 149 -7.96 -17.61 6.00
CA ALA A 149 -8.59 -16.38 6.47
C ALA A 149 -10.10 -16.54 6.64
N SER A 150 -10.80 -17.15 5.67
CA SER A 150 -12.24 -17.41 5.74
C SER A 150 -12.60 -18.33 6.93
N LYS A 151 -11.82 -19.40 7.15
CA LYS A 151 -11.96 -20.30 8.30
C LYS A 151 -11.76 -19.55 9.60
N HIS A 152 -10.74 -18.70 9.68
CA HIS A 152 -10.49 -17.88 10.87
C HIS A 152 -11.64 -16.91 11.13
N MET A 153 -12.23 -16.29 10.10
CA MET A 153 -13.37 -15.40 10.26
C MET A 153 -14.61 -16.14 10.77
N ALA A 154 -14.84 -17.36 10.32
CA ALA A 154 -15.97 -18.19 10.77
C ALA A 154 -15.79 -18.68 12.22
N MET A 155 -14.55 -19.03 12.61
CA MET A 155 -14.23 -19.58 13.93
C MET A 155 -13.73 -18.54 14.94
N ALA A 156 -13.66 -17.26 14.56
CA ALA A 156 -13.12 -16.22 15.44
C ALA A 156 -14.02 -16.00 16.66
N ASN A 157 -13.39 -16.01 17.83
CA ASN A 157 -14.06 -15.70 19.08
C ASN A 157 -14.61 -14.27 19.06
N CYS A 158 -15.80 -14.09 19.60
CA CYS A 158 -16.35 -12.76 19.79
C CYS A 158 -15.90 -12.19 21.14
N THR A 159 -15.55 -10.91 21.16
CA THR A 159 -15.17 -10.18 22.38
C THR A 159 -16.19 -9.09 22.65
N CYS A 160 -16.48 -8.83 23.91
CA CYS A 160 -17.37 -7.72 24.28
C CYS A 160 -16.71 -6.39 23.91
N THR A 161 -17.44 -5.49 23.24
CA THR A 161 -16.92 -4.17 22.82
C THR A 161 -16.54 -3.26 23.99
N HIS A 162 -17.17 -3.46 25.15
CA HIS A 162 -16.91 -2.65 26.34
C HIS A 162 -15.85 -3.24 27.28
N CYS A 163 -16.09 -4.45 27.82
CA CYS A 163 -15.21 -5.05 28.84
C CYS A 163 -14.12 -5.97 28.28
N ASN A 164 -14.06 -6.16 26.95
CA ASN A 164 -13.07 -7.00 26.26
C ASN A 164 -13.01 -8.47 26.68
N ARG A 165 -13.99 -8.95 27.45
CA ARG A 165 -14.10 -10.38 27.79
C ARG A 165 -14.50 -11.18 26.56
N THR A 166 -13.79 -12.28 26.33
CA THR A 166 -14.10 -13.25 25.29
C THR A 166 -15.40 -13.98 25.64
N ARG A 167 -16.22 -14.28 24.63
CA ARG A 167 -17.43 -15.07 24.80
C ARG A 167 -17.04 -16.53 25.08
N GLU A 168 -17.45 -17.06 26.22
CA GLU A 168 -17.14 -18.43 26.65
C GLU A 168 -18.25 -19.43 26.26
N ASP A 169 -19.46 -18.94 25.98
CA ASP A 169 -20.64 -19.75 25.71
C ASP A 169 -21.26 -19.46 24.33
N ASN A 170 -21.91 -20.46 23.73
CA ASN A 170 -22.47 -20.33 22.38
C ASN A 170 -23.91 -19.77 22.36
N LEU A 171 -24.51 -19.50 23.52
CA LEU A 171 -25.92 -19.11 23.65
C LEU A 171 -26.12 -17.62 23.97
N SER A 172 -25.16 -16.98 24.66
CA SER A 172 -25.26 -15.57 25.06
C SER A 172 -25.27 -14.59 23.88
N VAL A 173 -26.36 -13.85 23.71
CA VAL A 173 -26.42 -12.78 22.69
C VAL A 173 -25.69 -11.51 23.16
N VAL A 174 -25.68 -11.28 24.48
CA VAL A 174 -25.20 -10.06 25.12
C VAL A 174 -24.26 -10.41 26.28
N CYS A 175 -23.25 -9.58 26.51
CA CYS A 175 -22.33 -9.73 27.64
C CYS A 175 -23.01 -9.40 28.98
N GLN A 176 -22.43 -9.86 30.09
CA GLN A 176 -22.86 -9.52 31.46
C GLN A 176 -22.87 -8.01 31.74
N CYS A 177 -22.08 -7.22 31.00
CA CYS A 177 -22.11 -5.76 31.05
C CYS A 177 -23.15 -5.13 30.11
N HIS A 178 -24.12 -5.90 29.61
CA HIS A 178 -25.20 -5.50 28.70
C HIS A 178 -24.75 -4.97 27.33
N ASN A 179 -23.48 -5.19 26.96
CA ASN A 179 -22.93 -4.80 25.66
C ASN A 179 -22.86 -5.97 24.67
N LYS A 180 -22.82 -5.63 23.37
CA LYS A 180 -22.77 -6.60 22.28
C LYS A 180 -21.38 -7.21 22.14
N TYR A 181 -21.37 -8.45 21.66
CA TYR A 181 -20.16 -9.13 21.23
C TYR A 181 -19.81 -8.77 19.78
N ALA A 182 -18.54 -8.55 19.49
CA ALA A 182 -18.02 -8.29 18.15
C ALA A 182 -16.72 -9.08 17.89
N GLN A 183 -16.54 -9.51 16.65
CA GLN A 183 -15.28 -10.10 16.19
C GLN A 183 -14.31 -8.96 15.79
N ARG A 184 -13.19 -8.81 16.50
CA ARG A 184 -12.21 -7.76 16.18
C ARG A 184 -11.49 -8.01 14.87
N ASP A 185 -11.14 -9.27 14.60
CA ASP A 185 -10.25 -9.59 13.48
C ASP A 185 -10.97 -9.65 12.13
N ARG A 186 -12.31 -9.66 12.13
CA ARG A 186 -13.10 -9.80 10.90
C ARG A 186 -12.80 -8.70 9.88
N ALA A 187 -12.71 -7.45 10.32
CA ALA A 187 -12.42 -6.32 9.43
C ALA A 187 -11.01 -6.40 8.84
N SER A 188 -10.02 -6.78 9.65
CA SER A 188 -8.63 -6.97 9.19
C SER A 188 -8.52 -8.11 8.18
N LYS A 189 -9.15 -9.25 8.44
CA LYS A 189 -9.16 -10.40 7.51
C LYS A 189 -9.92 -10.10 6.22
N MET A 190 -11.03 -9.35 6.31
CA MET A 190 -11.75 -8.89 5.13
C MET A 190 -10.87 -7.98 4.25
N ALA A 191 -10.11 -7.06 4.86
CA ALA A 191 -9.16 -6.23 4.14
C ALA A 191 -8.05 -7.05 3.46
N THR A 192 -7.56 -8.13 4.10
CA THR A 192 -6.59 -9.03 3.46
C THR A 192 -7.18 -9.75 2.25
N CYS A 193 -8.42 -10.25 2.31
CA CYS A 193 -9.06 -10.89 1.16
C CYS A 193 -9.23 -9.93 -0.03
N LYS A 194 -9.60 -8.67 0.25
CA LYS A 194 -9.66 -7.61 -0.79
C LYS A 194 -8.30 -7.30 -1.39
N GLY A 195 -7.25 -7.28 -0.57
CA GLY A 195 -5.88 -7.12 -1.06
C GLY A 195 -5.45 -8.27 -1.98
N ILE A 196 -5.83 -9.51 -1.66
CA ILE A 196 -5.57 -10.69 -2.50
C ILE A 196 -6.37 -10.63 -3.81
N GLN A 197 -7.63 -10.18 -3.78
CA GLN A 197 -8.44 -9.96 -4.98
C GLN A 197 -7.77 -8.96 -5.94
N ALA A 198 -7.23 -7.85 -5.41
CA ALA A 198 -6.49 -6.88 -6.22
C ALA A 198 -5.22 -7.47 -6.83
N LEU A 199 -4.53 -8.40 -6.14
CA LEU A 199 -3.42 -9.15 -6.72
C LEU A 199 -3.87 -10.08 -7.85
N ALA A 200 -4.99 -10.79 -7.64
CA ALA A 200 -5.52 -11.74 -8.60
C ALA A 200 -5.91 -11.08 -9.92
N VAL A 201 -6.39 -9.84 -9.88
CA VAL A 201 -6.68 -9.01 -11.06
C VAL A 201 -5.39 -8.55 -11.74
N ARG A 202 -4.35 -8.20 -10.98
CA ARG A 202 -3.08 -7.72 -11.55
C ARG A 202 -2.26 -8.83 -12.22
N LEU A 203 -2.34 -10.06 -11.70
CA LEU A 203 -1.56 -11.20 -12.15
C LEU A 203 -2.38 -12.16 -13.04
N ASP A 204 -3.60 -11.78 -13.45
CA ASP A 204 -4.53 -12.59 -14.25
C ASP A 204 -4.69 -14.04 -13.74
N MET A 205 -5.01 -14.18 -12.46
CA MET A 205 -5.24 -15.48 -11.80
C MET A 205 -6.74 -15.79 -11.67
N PRO A 206 -7.36 -16.55 -12.60
CA PRO A 206 -8.80 -16.71 -12.68
C PRO A 206 -9.38 -17.55 -11.52
N MET A 207 -8.68 -18.61 -11.09
CA MET A 207 -9.20 -19.48 -10.02
C MET A 207 -9.20 -18.74 -8.67
N LEU A 208 -8.18 -17.91 -8.43
CA LEU A 208 -8.13 -17.06 -7.24
C LEU A 208 -9.24 -16.01 -7.23
N GLN A 209 -9.58 -15.43 -8.40
CA GLN A 209 -10.69 -14.48 -8.52
C GLN A 209 -12.03 -15.13 -8.14
N ASP A 210 -12.30 -16.33 -8.64
CA ASP A 210 -13.53 -17.09 -8.31
C ASP A 210 -13.63 -17.39 -6.81
N VAL A 211 -12.53 -17.81 -6.19
CA VAL A 211 -12.49 -18.10 -4.74
C VAL A 211 -12.69 -16.81 -3.92
N CYS A 212 -12.07 -15.70 -4.33
CA CYS A 212 -12.26 -14.41 -3.67
C CYS A 212 -13.71 -13.92 -3.78
N ALA A 213 -14.33 -14.04 -4.96
CA ALA A 213 -15.74 -13.68 -5.17
C ALA A 213 -16.67 -14.50 -4.26
N TYR A 214 -16.46 -15.81 -4.21
CA TYR A 214 -17.22 -16.71 -3.32
C TYR A 214 -17.11 -16.33 -1.83
N VAL A 215 -15.90 -15.98 -1.35
CA VAL A 215 -15.67 -15.63 0.06
C VAL A 215 -16.18 -14.23 0.41
N LEU A 216 -16.14 -13.29 -0.54
CA LEU A 216 -16.63 -11.93 -0.36
C LEU A 216 -18.15 -11.82 -0.54
N GLY A 217 -18.78 -12.81 -1.19
CA GLY A 217 -20.22 -12.84 -1.45
C GLY A 217 -20.65 -11.90 -2.57
N GLU A 218 -19.75 -11.64 -3.53
CA GLU A 218 -20.01 -10.90 -4.77
C GLU A 218 -20.43 -11.86 -5.90
#